data_AF-A0A3A4NZD6-F1
#
_entry.id   AF-A0A3A4NZD6-F1
#
_cell.length_a   1.000
_cell.length_b   1.000
_cell.length_c   1.000
_cell.angle_alpha   90.00
_cell.angle_beta   90.00
_cell.angle_gamma   90.00
#
_symmetry.space_group_name_H-M   'P 1'
#
loop_
_entity.id
_entity.type
_entity.pdbx_description
1 polymer ?
#
loop_
_entity_poly.entity_id
_entity_poly.type
_entity_poly.pdbx_seq_one_letter_code
_entity_poly.pdbx_strand_id
1 'polypeptide(L)'
;MKRKQKIYRRLPGNMFTQQRRFLEYSMHSLWLGADHVLDVRSRRFTEQYKRFYLKDIQALVISRTAGRRNKNLLLAASWACIFIATAYPYWIWKSPNMKPFFLFLGFEAALLLAFLVSILLNTFLGPTCKCRLYTAVQAEELPCLGRIRTARKAIAILKPLIESAQASLTETKEEIDVLPDQPVLVQASAHALPQDAPAERERETRHEDGQVHILLYGWLLLSAFSDFIEIFHKSISKNFLDMLLFLGLILVLIFAFRRQSHSDLPRSVKSITWLTLAVAVCSFFFGSIYGFIYMIQNMEAPPRSPLEFQLEGSIYDGYCIATGVAQSLLAVVGLILIFRHKMRNRVARYATAAVTATDKGL
;
A
#
# COMPACT_ATOMS: atom_id res chain seq x y z
N MET A 1 -35.32 -32.08 -16.64
CA MET A 1 -34.38 -31.98 -15.49
C MET A 1 -34.58 -30.62 -14.80
N LYS A 2 -35.16 -30.59 -13.59
CA LYS A 2 -35.33 -29.36 -12.80
C LYS A 2 -33.95 -28.82 -12.40
N ARG A 3 -33.58 -27.62 -12.85
CA ARG A 3 -32.36 -26.91 -12.42
C ARG A 3 -32.42 -26.75 -10.90
N LYS A 4 -31.49 -27.35 -10.15
CA LYS A 4 -31.29 -27.10 -8.71
C LYS A 4 -31.22 -25.58 -8.50
N GLN A 5 -32.18 -25.01 -7.78
CA GLN A 5 -32.17 -23.59 -7.44
C GLN A 5 -30.88 -23.29 -6.67
N LYS A 6 -30.08 -22.34 -7.19
CA LYS A 6 -28.87 -21.88 -6.49
C LYS A 6 -29.33 -21.11 -5.26
N ILE A 7 -29.02 -21.63 -4.07
CA ILE A 7 -29.38 -21.06 -2.77
C ILE A 7 -28.81 -19.63 -2.59
N TYR A 8 -27.73 -19.30 -3.30
CA TYR A 8 -27.08 -17.99 -3.25
C TYR A 8 -26.85 -17.39 -4.64
N ARG A 9 -27.19 -16.10 -4.80
CA ARG A 9 -26.95 -15.30 -5.99
C ARG A 9 -25.87 -14.26 -5.74
N ARG A 10 -24.77 -14.29 -6.49
CA ARG A 10 -23.69 -13.30 -6.35
C ARG A 10 -24.17 -11.88 -6.68
N LEU A 11 -23.85 -10.92 -5.83
CA LEU A 11 -24.12 -9.50 -6.03
C LEU A 11 -22.99 -8.83 -6.86
N PRO A 12 -23.29 -7.70 -7.54
CA PRO A 12 -22.28 -6.94 -8.27
C PRO A 12 -21.14 -6.52 -7.35
N GLY A 13 -19.89 -6.76 -7.77
CA GLY A 13 -18.73 -6.48 -6.94
C GLY A 13 -17.47 -7.06 -7.56
N ASN A 14 -16.36 -6.35 -7.40
CA ASN A 14 -15.07 -6.92 -7.78
C ASN A 14 -14.65 -7.92 -6.69
N MET A 15 -14.19 -9.10 -7.10
CA MET A 15 -13.69 -10.12 -6.16
C MET A 15 -12.39 -9.67 -5.49
N PHE A 16 -11.57 -8.95 -6.26
CA PHE A 16 -10.30 -8.38 -5.84
C PHE A 16 -10.50 -6.97 -5.33
N THR A 17 -11.02 -6.87 -4.10
CA THR A 17 -11.21 -5.55 -3.51
C THR A 17 -10.85 -5.64 -2.05
N GLN A 18 -9.55 -5.55 -1.79
CA GLN A 18 -8.92 -4.59 -0.88
C GLN A 18 -7.43 -4.95 -0.82
N GLN A 19 -6.55 -4.11 -1.36
CA GLN A 19 -5.11 -4.29 -1.20
C GLN A 19 -4.73 -3.77 0.20
N ARG A 20 -5.09 -4.50 1.26
CA ARG A 20 -4.58 -4.19 2.61
C ARG A 20 -3.12 -4.63 2.75
N ARG A 21 -2.67 -5.70 2.07
CA ARG A 21 -1.28 -6.20 2.01
C ARG A 21 -0.85 -6.71 0.63
N PHE A 22 0.43 -6.55 0.28
CA PHE A 22 0.98 -6.88 -1.06
C PHE A 22 0.98 -8.41 -1.35
N LEU A 23 0.86 -9.24 -0.30
CA LEU A 23 0.73 -10.70 -0.42
C LEU A 23 -0.53 -11.27 0.27
N GLU A 24 -1.31 -10.44 0.97
CA GLU A 24 -2.59 -10.86 1.56
C GLU A 24 -3.69 -10.32 0.64
N TYR A 25 -3.94 -11.07 -0.43
CA TYR A 25 -5.16 -10.88 -1.22
C TYR A 25 -6.32 -11.38 -0.35
N SER A 26 -7.09 -10.46 0.22
CA SER A 26 -8.42 -10.79 0.71
C SER A 26 -9.39 -10.63 -0.45
N MET A 27 -9.98 -11.76 -0.85
CA MET A 27 -11.07 -11.76 -1.80
C MET A 27 -12.35 -11.48 -1.03
N HIS A 28 -13.08 -10.47 -1.47
CA HIS A 28 -14.36 -10.09 -0.89
C HIS A 28 -15.44 -10.30 -1.94
N SER A 29 -16.50 -11.01 -1.56
CA SER A 29 -17.65 -11.18 -2.43
C SER A 29 -18.93 -11.12 -1.61
N LEU A 30 -19.94 -10.46 -2.17
CA LEU A 30 -21.27 -10.41 -1.57
C LEU A 30 -22.19 -11.37 -2.32
N TRP A 31 -22.96 -12.12 -1.55
CA TRP A 31 -23.93 -13.08 -2.04
C TRP A 31 -25.29 -12.80 -1.40
N LEU A 32 -26.34 -12.88 -2.20
CA LEU A 32 -27.72 -12.72 -1.77
C LEU A 32 -28.30 -14.12 -1.52
N GLY A 33 -28.72 -14.37 -0.28
CA GLY A 33 -29.57 -15.50 0.11
C GLY A 33 -31.05 -15.13 0.04
N ALA A 34 -31.91 -15.98 0.62
CA ALA A 34 -33.36 -15.76 0.62
C ALA A 34 -33.77 -14.54 1.49
N ASP A 35 -33.17 -14.42 2.67
CA ASP A 35 -33.52 -13.45 3.72
C ASP A 35 -32.30 -12.64 4.22
N HIS A 36 -31.12 -12.87 3.65
CA HIS A 36 -29.88 -12.26 4.11
C HIS A 36 -28.89 -11.98 2.98
N VAL A 37 -27.95 -11.09 3.26
CA VAL A 37 -26.74 -10.86 2.48
C VAL A 37 -25.57 -11.51 3.19
N LEU A 38 -24.81 -12.32 2.46
CA LEU A 38 -23.62 -13.00 2.93
C LEU A 38 -22.37 -12.28 2.40
N ASP A 39 -21.58 -11.69 3.31
CA ASP A 39 -20.22 -11.23 3.03
C ASP A 39 -19.24 -12.39 3.22
N VAL A 40 -18.56 -12.74 2.13
CA VAL A 40 -17.56 -13.80 2.09
C VAL A 40 -16.20 -13.16 1.98
N ARG A 41 -15.36 -13.39 2.98
CA ARG A 41 -13.98 -12.92 3.05
C ARG A 41 -13.05 -14.12 2.95
N SER A 42 -12.50 -14.36 1.78
CA SER A 42 -11.50 -15.40 1.59
C SER A 42 -10.11 -14.79 1.71
N ARG A 43 -9.30 -15.32 2.62
CA ARG A 43 -7.85 -15.16 2.70
C ARG A 43 -7.23 -16.49 2.31
N ARG A 44 -5.94 -16.48 1.93
CA ARG A 44 -5.20 -17.63 1.37
C ARG A 44 -5.51 -19.01 1.96
N PHE A 45 -5.76 -19.11 3.27
CA PHE A 45 -6.07 -20.38 3.95
C PHE A 45 -7.29 -20.31 4.87
N THR A 46 -8.02 -19.19 4.90
CA THR A 46 -9.16 -18.99 5.80
C THR A 46 -10.28 -18.25 5.09
N GLU A 47 -11.50 -18.76 5.22
CA GLU A 47 -12.69 -18.12 4.70
C GLU A 47 -13.61 -17.75 5.85
N GLN A 48 -14.00 -16.48 5.91
CA GLN A 48 -14.91 -15.96 6.92
C GLN A 48 -16.23 -15.60 6.26
N TYR A 49 -17.32 -16.06 6.87
CA TYR A 49 -18.68 -15.86 6.41
C TYR A 49 -19.42 -14.99 7.41
N LYS A 50 -19.97 -13.86 6.95
CA LYS A 50 -20.76 -12.97 7.78
C LYS A 50 -22.13 -12.75 7.13
N ARG A 51 -23.19 -13.08 7.85
CA ARG A 51 -24.57 -12.92 7.39
C ARG A 51 -25.16 -11.63 7.93
N PHE A 52 -25.88 -10.90 7.08
CA PHE A 52 -26.64 -9.71 7.40
C PHE A 52 -28.08 -9.95 6.98
N TYR A 53 -28.98 -10.17 7.93
CA TYR A 53 -30.39 -10.37 7.61
C TYR A 53 -31.01 -9.08 7.07
N LEU A 54 -31.80 -9.19 6.01
CA LEU A 54 -32.38 -8.05 5.30
C LEU A 54 -33.21 -7.16 6.24
N LYS A 55 -33.95 -7.78 7.16
CA LYS A 55 -34.74 -7.07 8.19
C LYS A 55 -33.90 -6.19 9.12
N ASP A 56 -32.65 -6.58 9.38
CA ASP A 56 -31.75 -5.90 10.32
C ASP A 56 -30.89 -4.80 9.67
N ILE A 57 -30.92 -4.70 8.33
CA ILE A 57 -30.16 -3.68 7.59
C ILE A 57 -30.89 -2.35 7.72
N GLN A 58 -30.26 -1.39 8.40
CA GLN A 58 -30.82 -0.06 8.62
C GLN A 58 -30.41 0.93 7.54
N ALA A 59 -29.15 0.87 7.09
CA ALA A 59 -28.65 1.78 6.07
C ALA A 59 -27.50 1.21 5.25
N LEU A 60 -27.41 1.67 3.99
CA LEU A 60 -26.28 1.46 3.10
C LEU A 60 -25.73 2.82 2.66
N VAL A 61 -24.56 3.20 3.16
CA VAL A 61 -23.95 4.51 2.91
C VAL A 61 -22.83 4.39 1.89
N ILE A 62 -22.85 5.23 0.85
CA ILE A 62 -21.78 5.35 -0.13
C ILE A 62 -21.05 6.69 0.09
N SER A 63 -19.76 6.62 0.43
CA SER A 63 -18.90 7.80 0.55
C SER A 63 -17.88 7.82 -0.59
N ARG A 64 -17.79 8.94 -1.32
CA ARG A 64 -16.78 9.12 -2.37
C ARG A 64 -15.38 9.17 -1.75
N THR A 65 -14.39 8.62 -2.44
CA THR A 65 -12.98 8.70 -2.00
C THR A 65 -12.10 9.37 -3.04
N ALA A 66 -11.01 9.99 -2.57
CA ALA A 66 -9.95 10.51 -3.44
C ALA A 66 -9.09 9.41 -4.09
N GLY A 67 -9.43 8.12 -3.90
CA GLY A 67 -8.62 6.98 -4.35
C GLY A 67 -8.31 7.00 -5.85
N ARG A 68 -9.27 7.36 -6.70
CA ARG A 68 -9.03 7.54 -8.14
C ARG A 68 -7.98 8.62 -8.42
N ARG A 69 -8.15 9.81 -7.81
CA ARG A 69 -7.26 10.96 -8.01
C ARG A 69 -5.84 10.60 -7.56
N ASN A 70 -5.70 10.00 -6.38
CA ASN A 70 -4.38 9.63 -5.84
C ASN A 70 -3.69 8.58 -6.70
N LYS A 71 -4.42 7.59 -7.24
CA LYS A 71 -3.86 6.60 -8.18
C LYS A 71 -3.42 7.23 -9.50
N ASN A 72 -4.23 8.12 -10.08
CA ASN A 72 -3.86 8.83 -11.31
C ASN A 72 -2.65 9.73 -11.08
N LEU A 73 -2.61 10.45 -9.94
CA LEU A 73 -1.48 11.31 -9.59
C LEU A 73 -0.20 10.50 -9.40
N LEU A 74 -0.28 9.36 -8.71
CA LEU A 74 0.87 8.48 -8.54
C LEU A 74 1.38 7.97 -9.90
N LEU A 75 0.50 7.46 -10.77
CA LEU A 75 0.88 6.99 -12.10
C LEU A 75 1.48 8.12 -12.97
N ALA A 76 0.88 9.31 -12.93
CA ALA A 76 1.36 10.46 -13.68
C ALA A 76 2.72 10.96 -13.16
N ALA A 77 2.90 11.02 -11.82
CA ALA A 77 4.16 11.41 -11.22
C ALA A 77 5.27 10.39 -11.53
N SER A 78 4.98 9.09 -11.41
CA SER A 78 5.93 8.03 -11.79
C SER A 78 6.36 8.16 -13.24
N TRP A 79 5.40 8.39 -14.15
CA TRP A 79 5.71 8.60 -15.55
C TRP A 79 6.54 9.87 -15.79
N ALA A 80 6.18 11.00 -15.16
CA ALA A 80 6.93 12.24 -15.27
C ALA A 80 8.38 12.08 -14.80
N CYS A 81 8.62 11.34 -13.71
CA CYS A 81 9.97 11.04 -13.25
C CYS A 81 10.78 10.21 -14.25
N ILE A 82 10.17 9.17 -14.83
CA ILE A 82 10.82 8.34 -15.86
C ILE A 82 11.15 9.19 -17.07
N PHE A 83 10.17 9.95 -17.58
CA PHE A 83 10.35 10.82 -18.74
C PHE A 83 11.41 11.90 -18.53
N ILE A 84 11.47 12.54 -17.35
CA ILE A 84 12.51 13.54 -17.06
C ILE A 84 13.90 12.87 -17.02
N ALA A 85 14.00 11.69 -16.42
CA ALA A 85 15.26 10.95 -16.34
C ALA A 85 15.78 10.51 -17.71
N THR A 86 14.89 10.28 -18.69
CA THR A 86 15.24 9.72 -20.00
C THR A 86 15.24 10.73 -21.15
N ALA A 87 14.32 11.69 -21.15
CA ALA A 87 14.17 12.68 -22.22
C ALA A 87 15.11 13.89 -22.07
N TYR A 88 15.47 14.28 -20.84
CA TYR A 88 16.36 15.42 -20.59
C TYR A 88 17.80 15.19 -21.08
N PRO A 89 18.43 14.02 -20.86
CA PRO A 89 19.73 13.71 -21.44
C PRO A 89 19.71 13.70 -22.97
N TYR A 90 18.58 13.29 -23.56
CA TYR A 90 18.42 13.21 -25.01
C TYR A 90 18.25 14.58 -25.69
N TRP A 91 17.51 15.51 -25.08
CA TRP A 91 17.31 16.87 -25.63
C TRP A 91 18.59 17.69 -25.73
N ILE A 92 19.53 17.44 -24.82
CA ILE A 92 20.86 18.07 -24.79
C ILE A 92 21.79 17.44 -25.85
N TRP A 93 21.52 16.19 -26.26
CA TRP A 93 22.42 15.39 -27.09
C TRP A 93 21.89 15.27 -28.53
N LYS A 94 22.02 16.33 -29.34
CA LYS A 94 21.82 16.26 -30.80
C LYS A 94 22.95 15.47 -31.47
N SER A 95 22.91 14.14 -31.38
CA SER A 95 23.83 13.25 -32.11
C SER A 95 23.35 13.02 -33.55
N PRO A 96 24.23 13.06 -34.58
CA PRO A 96 23.86 12.84 -35.98
C PRO A 96 23.49 11.39 -36.33
N ASN A 97 23.74 10.42 -35.44
CA ASN A 97 23.42 9.01 -35.67
C ASN A 97 22.03 8.64 -35.13
N MET A 98 21.01 8.79 -35.98
CA MET A 98 19.57 8.67 -35.64
C MET A 98 19.04 7.24 -35.38
N LYS A 99 19.83 6.17 -35.60
CA LYS A 99 19.32 4.78 -35.51
C LYS A 99 18.97 4.28 -34.11
N PRO A 100 19.82 4.45 -33.06
CA PRO A 100 19.45 4.07 -31.69
C PRO A 100 18.29 4.93 -31.14
N PHE A 101 18.08 6.13 -31.69
CA PHE A 101 16.97 7.01 -31.31
C PHE A 101 15.60 6.40 -31.63
N PHE A 102 15.40 5.79 -32.79
CA PHE A 102 14.08 5.23 -33.15
C PHE A 102 13.68 4.02 -32.28
N LEU A 103 14.64 3.18 -31.86
CA LEU A 103 14.38 2.07 -30.96
C LEU A 103 14.07 2.55 -29.53
N PHE A 104 14.80 3.56 -29.06
CA PHE A 104 14.58 4.17 -27.75
C PHE A 104 13.24 4.93 -27.69
N LEU A 105 12.94 5.74 -28.71
CA LEU A 105 11.68 6.45 -28.85
C LEU A 105 10.49 5.48 -28.96
N GLY A 106 10.67 4.34 -29.65
CA GLY A 106 9.65 3.30 -29.73
C GLY A 106 9.33 2.67 -28.37
N PHE A 107 10.37 2.39 -27.56
CA PHE A 107 10.19 1.84 -26.21
C PHE A 107 9.53 2.84 -25.26
N GLU A 108 10.00 4.09 -25.24
CA GLU A 108 9.42 5.18 -24.45
C GLU A 108 7.96 5.46 -24.86
N ALA A 109 7.66 5.51 -26.16
CA ALA A 109 6.30 5.70 -26.65
C ALA A 109 5.38 4.53 -26.25
N ALA A 110 5.87 3.29 -26.28
CA ALA A 110 5.10 2.13 -25.83
C ALA A 110 4.80 2.19 -24.32
N LEU A 111 5.76 2.60 -23.50
CA LEU A 111 5.54 2.80 -22.07
C LEU A 111 4.55 3.94 -21.81
N LEU A 112 4.72 5.09 -22.46
CA LEU A 112 3.78 6.21 -22.38
C LEU A 112 2.35 5.75 -22.68
N LEU A 113 2.19 5.00 -23.78
CA LEU A 113 0.89 4.48 -24.18
C LEU A 113 0.31 3.56 -23.11
N ALA A 114 1.10 2.67 -22.52
CA ALA A 114 0.65 1.79 -21.44
C ALA A 114 0.21 2.56 -20.19
N PHE A 115 0.95 3.61 -19.79
CA PHE A 115 0.59 4.48 -18.67
C PHE A 115 -0.68 5.29 -18.96
N LEU A 116 -0.78 5.86 -20.17
CA LEU A 116 -1.93 6.64 -20.59
C LEU A 116 -3.19 5.77 -20.64
N VAL A 117 -3.11 4.58 -21.23
CA VAL A 117 -4.18 3.58 -21.22
C VAL A 117 -4.57 3.23 -19.77
N SER A 118 -3.60 3.03 -18.87
CA SER A 118 -3.88 2.73 -17.45
C SER A 118 -4.63 3.86 -16.73
N ILE A 119 -4.23 5.12 -16.95
CA ILE A 119 -4.90 6.30 -16.40
C ILE A 119 -6.31 6.44 -16.99
N LEU A 120 -6.44 6.22 -18.29
CA LEU A 120 -7.69 6.31 -19.02
C LEU A 120 -8.70 5.24 -18.54
N LEU A 121 -8.27 3.99 -18.42
CA LEU A 121 -9.06 2.89 -17.86
C LEU A 121 -9.48 3.19 -16.42
N ASN A 122 -8.56 3.66 -15.56
CA ASN A 122 -8.89 4.00 -14.17
C ASN A 122 -9.91 5.15 -14.08
N THR A 123 -9.91 6.05 -15.07
CA THR A 123 -10.84 7.18 -15.20
C THR A 123 -12.19 6.73 -15.72
N PHE A 124 -12.24 5.90 -16.77
CA PHE A 124 -13.47 5.34 -17.35
C PHE A 124 -14.22 4.41 -16.40
N LEU A 125 -13.52 3.67 -15.54
CA LEU A 125 -14.11 2.87 -14.46
C LEU A 125 -14.85 3.72 -13.42
N GLY A 126 -14.67 5.05 -13.44
CA GLY A 126 -15.42 6.00 -12.65
C GLY A 126 -14.86 6.21 -11.24
N PRO A 127 -15.48 7.08 -10.43
CA PRO A 127 -15.02 7.40 -9.08
C PRO A 127 -15.02 6.18 -8.14
N THR A 128 -14.02 6.14 -7.26
CA THR A 128 -13.92 5.17 -6.17
C THR A 128 -14.79 5.58 -4.99
N CYS A 129 -15.28 4.60 -4.22
CA CYS A 129 -16.06 4.84 -3.01
C CYS A 129 -15.76 3.83 -1.92
N LYS A 130 -16.17 4.16 -0.69
CA LYS A 130 -16.34 3.22 0.40
C LYS A 130 -17.85 3.01 0.58
N CYS A 131 -18.27 1.75 0.64
CA CYS A 131 -19.64 1.39 0.96
C CYS A 131 -19.67 0.80 2.37
N ARG A 132 -20.58 1.29 3.21
CA ARG A 132 -20.77 0.79 4.58
C ARG A 132 -22.20 0.32 4.76
N LEU A 133 -22.35 -0.86 5.36
CA LEU A 133 -23.62 -1.43 5.76
C LEU A 133 -23.79 -1.25 7.25
N TYR A 134 -24.91 -0.66 7.65
CA TYR A 134 -25.30 -0.42 9.02
C TYR A 134 -26.44 -1.37 9.40
N THR A 135 -26.28 -1.99 10.55
CA THR A 135 -27.31 -2.76 11.26
C THR A 135 -27.48 -2.16 12.64
N ALA A 136 -28.50 -2.62 13.39
CA ALA A 136 -28.77 -2.15 14.75
C ALA A 136 -27.55 -2.22 15.69
N VAL A 137 -26.63 -3.16 15.47
CA VAL A 137 -25.50 -3.44 16.37
C VAL A 137 -24.12 -3.15 15.75
N GLN A 138 -24.02 -2.93 14.44
CA GLN A 138 -22.71 -2.80 13.78
C GLN A 138 -22.75 -2.04 12.46
N ALA A 139 -21.64 -1.34 12.19
CA ALA A 139 -21.30 -0.78 10.88
C ALA A 139 -20.14 -1.57 10.25
N GLU A 140 -20.35 -2.15 9.07
CA GLU A 140 -19.35 -2.94 8.35
C GLU A 140 -19.00 -2.31 7.00
N GLU A 141 -17.72 -2.26 6.65
CA GLU A 141 -17.27 -1.85 5.31
C GLU A 141 -17.46 -3.02 4.31
N LEU A 142 -18.02 -2.70 3.14
CA LEU A 142 -18.23 -3.63 2.03
C LEU A 142 -17.21 -3.33 0.91
N PRO A 143 -15.97 -3.84 1.02
CA PRO A 143 -14.88 -3.40 0.14
C PRO A 143 -15.07 -3.85 -1.31
N CYS A 144 -15.81 -4.94 -1.57
CA CYS A 144 -16.17 -5.41 -2.92
C CYS A 144 -17.00 -4.39 -3.73
N LEU A 145 -17.59 -3.38 -3.07
CA LEU A 145 -18.31 -2.26 -3.66
C LEU A 145 -17.45 -0.99 -3.76
N GLY A 146 -16.18 -1.13 -4.16
CA GLY A 146 -15.19 -0.03 -4.18
C GLY A 146 -15.36 1.03 -5.28
N ARG A 147 -16.34 0.90 -6.19
CA ARG A 147 -16.64 1.86 -7.27
C ARG A 147 -18.12 2.24 -7.22
N ILE A 148 -18.41 3.52 -7.44
CA ILE A 148 -19.77 4.06 -7.28
C ILE A 148 -20.79 3.34 -8.16
N ARG A 149 -20.44 3.06 -9.43
CA ARG A 149 -21.34 2.37 -10.36
C ARG A 149 -21.72 0.98 -9.85
N THR A 150 -20.75 0.23 -9.33
CA THR A 150 -20.96 -1.12 -8.78
C THR A 150 -21.77 -1.07 -7.49
N ALA A 151 -21.44 -0.15 -6.59
CA ALA A 151 -22.18 0.06 -5.35
C ALA A 151 -23.65 0.41 -5.61
N ARG A 152 -23.93 1.34 -6.54
CA ARG A 152 -25.30 1.70 -6.94
C ARG A 152 -26.08 0.52 -7.52
N LYS A 153 -25.44 -0.32 -8.35
CA LYS A 153 -26.09 -1.54 -8.87
C LYS A 153 -26.43 -2.52 -7.76
N ALA A 154 -25.54 -2.71 -6.79
CA ALA A 154 -25.82 -3.58 -5.64
C ALA A 154 -26.95 -3.03 -4.77
N ILE A 155 -26.95 -1.72 -4.47
CA ILE A 155 -28.03 -1.08 -3.70
C ILE A 155 -29.37 -1.17 -4.44
N ALA A 156 -29.40 -0.98 -5.75
CA ALA A 156 -30.64 -1.09 -6.53
C ALA A 156 -31.28 -2.50 -6.45
N ILE A 157 -30.45 -3.54 -6.24
CA ILE A 157 -30.95 -4.91 -6.02
C ILE A 157 -31.38 -5.11 -4.57
N LEU A 158 -30.61 -4.59 -3.61
CA LEU A 158 -30.85 -4.82 -2.18
C LEU A 158 -32.01 -4.01 -1.62
N LYS A 159 -32.18 -2.76 -2.06
CA LYS A 159 -33.18 -1.83 -1.56
C LYS A 159 -34.60 -2.43 -1.52
N PRO A 160 -35.17 -2.93 -2.64
CA PRO A 160 -36.53 -3.46 -2.60
C PRO A 160 -36.68 -4.70 -1.72
N LEU A 161 -35.61 -5.50 -1.57
CA LEU A 161 -35.62 -6.71 -0.74
C LEU A 161 -35.59 -6.39 0.76
N ILE A 162 -34.85 -5.33 1.12
CA ILE A 162 -34.82 -4.80 2.49
C ILE A 162 -36.19 -4.20 2.82
N GLU A 163 -36.74 -3.37 1.94
CA GLU A 163 -38.07 -2.76 2.11
C GLU A 163 -39.15 -3.83 2.27
N SER A 164 -39.15 -4.88 1.44
CA SER A 164 -40.14 -5.97 1.58
C SER A 164 -39.98 -6.76 2.88
N ALA A 165 -38.76 -6.99 3.34
CA ALA A 165 -38.50 -7.72 4.59
C ALA A 165 -38.81 -6.91 5.85
N GLN A 166 -38.84 -5.58 5.72
CA GLN A 166 -39.18 -4.65 6.81
C GLN A 166 -40.67 -4.32 6.83
N ALA A 167 -41.34 -4.27 5.68
CA ALA A 167 -42.79 -4.07 5.59
C ALA A 167 -43.58 -5.16 6.35
N SER A 168 -43.14 -6.42 6.28
CA SER A 168 -43.76 -7.52 7.03
C SER A 168 -43.68 -7.37 8.56
N LEU A 169 -42.76 -6.53 9.08
CA LEU A 169 -42.68 -6.24 10.51
C LEU A 169 -43.68 -5.15 10.95
N THR A 170 -44.10 -4.29 10.02
CA THR A 170 -45.07 -3.22 10.28
C THR A 170 -46.48 -3.79 10.42
N GLU A 171 -46.86 -4.75 9.57
CA GLU A 171 -48.17 -5.43 9.63
C GLU A 171 -48.35 -6.21 10.95
N THR A 172 -47.31 -6.87 11.46
CA THR A 172 -47.37 -7.57 12.76
C THR A 172 -47.45 -6.60 13.95
N LYS A 173 -47.00 -5.35 13.79
CA LYS A 173 -47.06 -4.34 14.84
C LYS A 173 -48.48 -3.75 14.96
N GLU A 174 -49.19 -3.61 13.84
CA GLU A 174 -50.59 -3.13 13.82
C GLU A 174 -51.57 -4.13 14.49
N GLU A 175 -51.28 -5.43 14.48
CA GLU A 175 -52.09 -6.44 15.19
C GLU A 175 -51.90 -6.41 16.72
N ILE A 176 -50.81 -5.80 17.21
CA ILE A 176 -50.48 -5.70 18.65
C ILE A 176 -50.97 -4.36 19.26
N ASP A 177 -51.33 -3.37 18.44
CA ASP A 177 -51.71 -2.00 18.88
C ASP A 177 -53.18 -1.84 19.35
N VAL A 178 -53.84 -2.91 19.81
CA VAL A 178 -55.19 -2.86 20.42
C VAL A 178 -55.15 -2.47 21.92
N LEU A 179 -54.08 -1.84 22.40
CA LEU A 179 -53.99 -1.28 23.76
C LEU A 179 -53.67 0.22 23.72
N PRO A 180 -54.31 1.06 24.54
CA PRO A 180 -54.43 2.49 24.27
C PRO A 180 -53.13 3.26 24.57
N ASP A 181 -52.75 4.06 23.57
CA ASP A 181 -52.23 5.44 23.66
C ASP A 181 -51.20 5.72 24.77
N GLN A 182 -50.03 5.10 24.66
CA GLN A 182 -48.81 5.78 25.08
C GLN A 182 -48.04 6.20 23.83
N PRO A 183 -47.62 7.48 23.70
CA PRO A 183 -46.75 7.89 22.62
C PRO A 183 -45.44 7.12 22.77
N VAL A 184 -45.28 6.05 22.00
CA VAL A 184 -43.99 5.39 21.83
C VAL A 184 -43.13 6.42 21.11
N LEU A 185 -42.38 7.20 21.88
CA LEU A 185 -41.23 7.95 21.40
C LEU A 185 -40.37 6.94 20.64
N VAL A 186 -40.45 6.98 19.31
CA VAL A 186 -39.49 6.32 18.44
C VAL A 186 -38.18 7.03 18.72
N GLN A 187 -37.47 6.55 19.73
CA GLN A 187 -36.14 7.02 20.08
C GLN A 187 -35.32 6.79 18.83
N ALA A 188 -34.95 7.88 18.15
CA ALA A 188 -33.97 7.83 17.08
C ALA A 188 -32.80 7.02 17.64
N SER A 189 -32.48 5.88 17.00
CA SER A 189 -31.33 5.07 17.38
C SER A 189 -30.17 6.01 17.64
N ALA A 190 -29.45 5.85 18.74
CA ALA A 190 -28.30 6.69 19.09
C ALA A 190 -27.22 6.73 17.97
N HIS A 191 -27.36 5.92 16.93
CA HIS A 191 -26.55 5.90 15.70
C HIS A 191 -27.08 6.78 14.55
N ALA A 192 -28.30 7.34 14.63
CA ALA A 192 -28.91 8.22 13.62
C ALA A 192 -28.53 9.70 13.81
N LEU A 193 -28.09 10.09 15.00
CA LEU A 193 -27.29 11.30 15.13
C LEU A 193 -26.01 11.10 14.30
N PRO A 194 -25.48 12.14 13.64
CA PRO A 194 -24.09 12.13 13.22
C PRO A 194 -23.26 12.06 14.50
N GLN A 195 -23.13 10.85 15.08
CA GLN A 195 -22.04 10.54 15.97
C GLN A 195 -20.81 11.00 15.20
N ASP A 196 -20.10 11.95 15.80
CA ASP A 196 -18.82 12.44 15.34
C ASP A 196 -18.11 11.33 14.60
N ALA A 197 -17.80 11.60 13.32
CA ALA A 197 -17.15 10.69 12.39
C ALA A 197 -16.34 9.67 13.17
N PRO A 198 -16.73 8.37 13.13
CA PRO A 198 -16.54 7.43 14.23
C PRO A 198 -15.20 7.68 14.85
N ALA A 199 -15.18 8.19 16.10
CA ALA A 199 -13.96 8.43 16.88
C ALA A 199 -12.96 7.36 16.45
N GLU A 200 -11.98 7.81 15.67
CA GLU A 200 -11.26 7.01 14.70
C GLU A 200 -10.78 5.77 15.44
N ARG A 201 -11.50 4.63 15.35
CA ARG A 201 -11.27 3.43 16.19
C ARG A 201 -9.77 3.35 16.37
N GLU A 202 -9.28 3.66 17.58
CA GLU A 202 -7.85 3.87 17.82
C GLU A 202 -7.17 2.70 17.14
N ARG A 203 -6.52 2.97 16.00
CA ARG A 203 -6.14 1.89 15.09
C ARG A 203 -5.17 1.05 15.89
N GLU A 204 -5.60 -0.14 16.32
CA GLU A 204 -4.79 -1.02 17.16
C GLU A 204 -3.37 -1.03 16.59
N THR A 205 -2.46 -0.43 17.35
CA THR A 205 -1.09 -0.25 16.90
C THR A 205 -0.52 -1.63 16.69
N ARG A 206 -0.15 -1.94 15.45
CA ARG A 206 0.33 -3.27 15.13
C ARG A 206 1.68 -3.46 15.81
N HIS A 207 1.78 -4.47 16.67
CA HIS A 207 3.06 -4.87 17.22
C HIS A 207 4.01 -5.34 16.11
N GLU A 208 5.20 -4.76 16.05
CA GLU A 208 6.22 -5.08 15.05
C GLU A 208 7.56 -5.43 15.70
N ASP A 209 8.03 -6.67 15.53
CA ASP A 209 9.27 -7.16 16.14
C ASP A 209 10.56 -6.54 15.55
N GLY A 210 10.46 -5.72 14.51
CA GLY A 210 11.59 -4.98 13.92
C GLY A 210 12.52 -5.81 13.01
N GLN A 211 12.22 -7.08 12.70
CA GLN A 211 13.08 -7.94 11.86
C GLN A 211 13.39 -7.36 10.48
N VAL A 212 12.39 -6.76 9.80
CA VAL A 212 12.60 -6.14 8.48
C VAL A 212 13.57 -4.96 8.55
N HIS A 213 13.61 -4.25 9.67
CA HIS A 213 14.53 -3.13 9.85
C HIS A 213 15.94 -3.61 10.17
N ILE A 214 16.11 -4.75 10.86
CA ILE A 214 17.43 -5.41 10.98
C ILE A 214 17.95 -5.78 9.59
N LEU A 215 17.10 -6.37 8.74
CA LEU A 215 17.47 -6.68 7.37
C LEU A 215 17.83 -5.40 6.59
N LEU A 216 17.05 -4.33 6.73
CA LEU A 216 17.34 -3.03 6.10
C LEU A 216 18.71 -2.50 6.48
N TYR A 217 18.99 -2.41 7.78
CA TYR A 217 20.26 -1.84 8.25
C TYR A 217 21.44 -2.78 8.02
N GLY A 218 21.23 -4.10 8.05
CA GLY A 218 22.24 -5.08 7.61
C GLY A 218 22.55 -4.96 6.13
N TRP A 219 21.53 -4.75 5.28
CA TRP A 219 21.72 -4.49 3.85
C TRP A 219 22.45 -3.17 3.61
N LEU A 220 22.15 -2.14 4.40
CA LEU A 220 22.83 -0.84 4.33
C LEU A 220 24.32 -0.93 4.71
N LEU A 221 24.70 -1.80 5.67
CA LEU A 221 26.12 -2.11 5.93
C LEU A 221 26.78 -2.79 4.75
N LEU A 222 26.08 -3.72 4.09
CA LEU A 222 26.61 -4.40 2.91
C LEU A 222 26.82 -3.41 1.75
N SER A 223 25.87 -2.50 1.52
CA SER A 223 26.01 -1.40 0.56
C SER A 223 27.20 -0.50 0.91
N ALA A 224 27.34 -0.09 2.17
CA ALA A 224 28.46 0.76 2.60
C ALA A 224 29.82 0.08 2.39
N PHE A 225 29.91 -1.21 2.70
CA PHE A 225 31.12 -2.00 2.44
C PHE A 225 31.43 -2.08 0.95
N SER A 226 30.41 -2.23 0.12
CA SER A 226 30.55 -2.17 -1.34
C SER A 226 31.11 -0.83 -1.80
N ASP A 227 30.57 0.30 -1.30
CA ASP A 227 31.05 1.65 -1.64
C ASP A 227 32.55 1.82 -1.29
N PHE A 228 33.02 1.27 -0.16
CA PHE A 228 34.44 1.33 0.20
C PHE A 228 35.34 0.46 -0.68
N ILE A 229 34.86 -0.71 -1.12
CA ILE A 229 35.61 -1.58 -2.05
C ILE A 229 35.83 -0.86 -3.38
N GLU A 230 34.87 -0.06 -3.82
CA GLU A 230 34.92 0.63 -5.11
C GLU A 230 36.14 1.56 -5.25
N ILE A 231 36.62 2.12 -4.14
CA ILE A 231 37.83 2.95 -4.09
C ILE A 231 39.05 2.18 -4.57
N PHE A 232 39.15 0.89 -4.21
CA PHE A 232 40.30 0.05 -4.50
C PHE A 232 40.10 -0.80 -5.75
N HIS A 233 38.85 -1.13 -6.09
CA HIS A 233 38.52 -2.07 -7.15
C HIS A 233 37.43 -1.51 -8.07
N LYS A 234 37.87 -0.75 -9.08
CA LYS A 234 37.02 -0.18 -10.12
C LYS A 234 36.83 -1.21 -11.23
N SER A 235 35.66 -1.87 -11.26
CA SER A 235 35.33 -2.84 -12.31
C SER A 235 33.85 -2.81 -12.66
N ILE A 236 33.51 -3.17 -13.90
CA ILE A 236 32.09 -3.23 -14.33
C ILE A 236 31.30 -4.27 -13.54
N SER A 237 31.93 -5.40 -13.20
CA SER A 237 31.30 -6.42 -12.37
C SER A 237 30.92 -5.85 -11.00
N LYS A 238 31.74 -4.94 -10.45
CA LYS A 238 31.43 -4.22 -9.23
C LYS A 238 30.27 -3.24 -9.43
N ASN A 239 30.29 -2.41 -10.47
CA ASN A 239 29.16 -1.51 -10.77
C ASN A 239 27.83 -2.27 -10.93
N PHE A 240 27.85 -3.44 -11.56
CA PHE A 240 26.68 -4.30 -11.68
C PHE A 240 26.23 -4.85 -10.32
N LEU A 241 27.17 -5.27 -9.48
CA LEU A 241 26.89 -5.67 -8.10
C LEU A 241 26.25 -4.51 -7.31
N ASP A 242 26.75 -3.29 -7.44
CA ASP A 242 26.17 -2.11 -6.76
C ASP A 242 24.76 -1.80 -7.24
N MET A 243 24.50 -1.92 -8.54
CA MET A 243 23.15 -1.79 -9.07
C MET A 243 22.19 -2.83 -8.47
N LEU A 244 22.64 -4.09 -8.33
CA LEU A 244 21.85 -5.14 -7.68
C LEU A 244 21.65 -4.87 -6.18
N LEU A 245 22.70 -4.41 -5.47
CA LEU A 245 22.62 -4.02 -4.07
C LEU A 245 21.66 -2.85 -3.88
N PHE A 246 21.71 -1.84 -4.75
CA PHE A 246 20.80 -0.70 -4.71
C PHE A 246 19.35 -1.12 -4.97
N LEU A 247 19.09 -1.98 -5.97
CA LEU A 247 17.75 -2.52 -6.20
C LEU A 247 17.24 -3.31 -4.99
N GLY A 248 18.08 -4.15 -4.39
CA GLY A 248 17.78 -4.86 -3.15
C GLY A 248 17.46 -3.91 -2.00
N LEU A 249 18.21 -2.83 -1.85
CA LEU A 249 18.00 -1.80 -0.83
C LEU A 249 16.62 -1.14 -0.99
N ILE A 250 16.24 -0.76 -2.22
CA ILE A 250 14.93 -0.17 -2.50
C ILE A 250 13.80 -1.14 -2.16
N LEU A 251 13.93 -2.42 -2.50
CA LEU A 251 12.93 -3.43 -2.13
C LEU A 251 12.78 -3.56 -0.62
N VAL A 252 13.89 -3.67 0.12
CA VAL A 252 13.86 -3.77 1.59
C VAL A 252 13.31 -2.48 2.23
N LEU A 253 13.64 -1.30 1.70
CA LEU A 253 13.06 -0.02 2.12
C LEU A 253 11.53 -0.01 1.94
N ILE A 254 11.02 -0.45 0.80
CA ILE A 254 9.57 -0.55 0.55
C ILE A 254 8.92 -1.46 1.61
N PHE A 255 9.52 -2.61 1.91
CA PHE A 255 9.02 -3.50 2.97
C PHE A 255 9.08 -2.85 4.36
N ALA A 256 10.16 -2.12 4.68
CA ALA A 256 10.32 -1.40 5.94
C ALA A 256 9.28 -0.29 6.10
N PHE A 257 9.09 0.58 5.09
CA PHE A 257 8.06 1.62 5.06
C PHE A 257 6.66 1.06 5.25
N ARG A 258 6.38 -0.06 4.58
CA ARG A 258 5.11 -0.74 4.70
C ARG A 258 4.89 -1.29 6.11
N ARG A 259 5.90 -1.93 6.71
CA ARG A 259 5.80 -2.49 8.06
C ARG A 259 5.75 -1.42 9.14
N GLN A 260 6.46 -0.31 8.96
CA GLN A 260 6.44 0.76 9.95
C GLN A 260 5.13 1.56 9.98
N SER A 261 4.38 1.59 8.86
CA SER A 261 3.07 2.23 8.78
C SER A 261 2.10 1.59 9.78
N HIS A 262 1.62 2.38 10.74
CA HIS A 262 0.75 1.95 11.85
C HIS A 262 1.35 0.92 12.81
N SER A 263 2.69 0.86 12.92
CA SER A 263 3.38 0.05 13.94
C SER A 263 3.66 0.82 15.23
N ASP A 264 3.90 0.07 16.30
CA ASP A 264 4.39 0.54 17.61
C ASP A 264 5.91 0.84 17.65
N LEU A 265 6.59 0.83 16.49
CA LEU A 265 7.99 1.20 16.39
C LEU A 265 8.24 2.64 16.90
N PRO A 266 9.36 2.87 17.60
CA PRO A 266 9.69 4.18 18.13
C PRO A 266 9.91 5.18 16.98
N ARG A 267 9.56 6.46 17.23
CA ARG A 267 9.68 7.54 16.24
C ARG A 267 11.10 7.64 15.67
N SER A 268 12.12 7.41 16.50
CA SER A 268 13.53 7.43 16.09
C SER A 268 13.86 6.41 15.01
N VAL A 269 13.39 5.16 15.13
CA VAL A 269 13.57 4.13 14.10
C VAL A 269 12.86 4.55 12.80
N LYS A 270 11.64 5.08 12.89
CA LYS A 270 10.88 5.56 11.73
C LYS A 270 11.60 6.72 11.01
N SER A 271 12.15 7.66 11.78
CA SER A 271 12.92 8.79 11.25
C SER A 271 14.20 8.33 10.55
N ILE A 272 14.93 7.37 11.12
CA ILE A 272 16.12 6.82 10.46
C ILE A 272 15.76 6.11 9.16
N THR A 273 14.67 5.33 9.11
CA THR A 273 14.20 4.70 7.86
C THR A 273 13.92 5.74 6.76
N TRP A 274 13.29 6.87 7.11
CA TRP A 274 13.08 8.00 6.18
C TRP A 274 14.39 8.65 5.74
N LEU A 275 15.33 8.83 6.66
CA LEU A 275 16.65 9.39 6.36
C LEU A 275 17.46 8.47 5.43
N THR A 276 17.38 7.15 5.61
CA THR A 276 17.96 6.16 4.70
C THR A 276 17.40 6.29 3.28
N LEU A 277 16.08 6.47 3.14
CA LEU A 277 15.48 6.73 1.83
C LEU A 277 16.01 8.04 1.21
N ALA A 278 16.10 9.11 2.00
CA ALA A 278 16.62 10.39 1.52
C ALA A 278 18.07 10.25 1.02
N VAL A 279 18.94 9.58 1.78
CA VAL A 279 20.33 9.31 1.38
C VAL A 279 20.38 8.44 0.12
N ALA A 280 19.57 7.39 0.01
CA ALA A 280 19.51 6.55 -1.18
C ALA A 280 19.08 7.33 -2.43
N VAL A 281 18.07 8.21 -2.30
CA VAL A 281 17.59 9.07 -3.40
C VAL A 281 18.66 10.08 -3.79
N CYS A 282 19.28 10.78 -2.83
CA CYS A 282 20.37 11.72 -3.11
C CYS A 282 21.56 11.02 -3.78
N SER A 283 21.91 9.82 -3.33
CA SER A 283 22.99 9.01 -3.89
C SER A 283 22.69 8.64 -5.35
N PHE A 284 21.47 8.18 -5.63
CA PHE A 284 21.04 7.87 -7.00
C PHE A 284 21.14 9.07 -7.94
N PHE A 285 20.66 10.24 -7.50
CA PHE A 285 20.74 11.47 -8.31
C PHE A 285 22.18 11.91 -8.52
N PHE A 286 23.02 11.89 -7.48
CA PHE A 286 24.43 12.25 -7.62
C PHE A 286 25.15 11.32 -8.60
N GLY A 287 25.02 9.99 -8.42
CA GLY A 287 25.66 9.02 -9.32
C GLY A 287 25.19 9.19 -10.77
N SER A 288 23.91 9.46 -10.98
CA SER A 288 23.34 9.73 -12.31
C SER A 288 23.91 11.01 -12.94
N ILE A 289 23.97 12.11 -12.18
CA ILE A 289 24.51 13.39 -12.64
C ILE A 289 26.01 13.28 -12.91
N TYR A 290 26.76 12.65 -12.01
CA TYR A 290 28.20 12.47 -12.14
C TYR A 290 28.54 11.60 -13.36
N GLY A 291 27.88 10.45 -13.51
CA GLY A 291 28.04 9.60 -14.69
C GLY A 291 27.70 10.32 -15.99
N PHE A 292 26.70 11.19 -15.97
CA PHE A 292 26.36 12.04 -17.11
C PHE A 292 27.46 13.07 -17.44
N ILE A 293 27.98 13.79 -16.45
CA ILE A 293 29.08 14.75 -16.65
C ILE A 293 30.32 14.03 -17.19
N TYR A 294 30.64 12.87 -16.64
CA TYR A 294 31.76 12.05 -17.08
C TYR A 294 31.61 11.63 -18.56
N MET A 295 30.40 11.21 -18.96
CA MET A 295 30.10 10.90 -20.37
C MET A 295 30.29 12.10 -21.30
N ILE A 296 29.91 13.31 -20.88
CA ILE A 296 30.11 14.54 -21.67
C ILE A 296 31.59 14.85 -21.83
N GLN A 297 32.38 14.74 -20.75
CA GLN A 297 33.80 15.07 -20.77
C GLN A 297 34.61 14.12 -21.67
N ASN A 298 34.16 12.87 -21.83
CA ASN A 298 34.84 11.87 -22.66
C ASN A 298 34.20 11.69 -24.05
N MET A 299 33.42 12.66 -24.51
CA MET A 299 32.66 12.54 -25.76
C MET A 299 33.56 12.52 -27.02
N GLU A 300 34.75 13.11 -26.96
CA GLU A 300 35.70 13.14 -28.09
C GLU A 300 36.41 11.79 -28.32
N ALA A 301 36.56 11.00 -27.27
CA ALA A 301 37.14 9.67 -27.30
C ALA A 301 36.23 8.70 -26.54
N PRO A 302 35.05 8.36 -27.10
CA PRO A 302 34.11 7.50 -26.41
C PRO A 302 34.76 6.13 -26.14
N PRO A 303 34.48 5.52 -24.98
CA PRO A 303 34.99 4.20 -24.66
C PRO A 303 34.63 3.22 -25.78
N ARG A 304 35.58 2.38 -26.20
CA ARG A 304 35.43 1.46 -27.33
C ARG A 304 34.41 0.37 -27.03
N SER A 305 34.11 0.15 -25.76
CA SER A 305 33.04 -0.72 -25.31
C SER A 305 32.35 -0.17 -24.06
N PRO A 306 31.08 -0.55 -23.80
CA PRO A 306 30.43 -0.28 -22.51
C PRO A 306 31.21 -0.84 -21.30
N LEU A 307 32.11 -1.80 -21.55
CA LEU A 307 33.01 -2.42 -20.58
C LEU A 307 34.31 -1.60 -20.35
N GLU A 308 34.49 -0.46 -20.99
CA GLU A 308 35.58 0.48 -20.69
C GLU A 308 35.08 1.67 -19.84
N PHE A 309 33.78 1.72 -19.53
CA PHE A 309 33.22 2.79 -18.72
C PHE A 309 33.60 2.62 -17.24
N GLN A 310 34.59 3.39 -16.79
CA GLN A 310 35.04 3.43 -15.40
C GLN A 310 34.88 4.85 -14.86
N LEU A 311 34.10 5.00 -13.79
CA LEU A 311 33.95 6.28 -13.11
C LEU A 311 35.22 6.53 -12.30
N GLU A 312 36.03 7.49 -12.75
CA GLU A 312 37.31 7.82 -12.13
C GLU A 312 37.41 9.32 -11.79
N GLY A 313 38.10 9.62 -10.70
CA GLY A 313 38.39 10.99 -10.27
C GLY A 313 38.16 11.19 -8.78
N SER A 314 38.87 12.17 -8.20
CA SER A 314 38.81 12.47 -6.77
C SER A 314 37.41 12.86 -6.28
N ILE A 315 36.57 13.44 -7.15
CA ILE A 315 35.18 13.77 -6.84
C ILE A 315 34.35 12.49 -6.64
N TYR A 316 34.55 11.48 -7.49
CA TYR A 316 33.85 10.20 -7.37
C TYR A 316 34.30 9.44 -6.12
N ASP A 317 35.60 9.37 -5.90
CA ASP A 317 36.16 8.70 -4.71
C ASP A 317 35.65 9.38 -3.43
N GLY A 318 35.62 10.72 -3.40
CA GLY A 318 35.04 11.49 -2.29
C GLY A 318 33.54 11.21 -2.08
N TYR A 319 32.79 11.01 -3.16
CA TYR A 319 31.40 10.60 -3.09
C TYR A 319 31.24 9.19 -2.50
N CYS A 320 31.97 8.18 -2.99
CA CYS A 320 31.93 6.81 -2.46
C CYS A 320 32.29 6.78 -0.96
N ILE A 321 33.29 7.57 -0.53
CA ILE A 321 33.63 7.73 0.89
C ILE A 321 32.47 8.34 1.66
N ALA A 322 31.90 9.45 1.16
CA ALA A 322 30.82 10.14 1.85
C ALA A 322 29.55 9.28 1.97
N THR A 323 29.16 8.57 0.91
CA THR A 323 28.01 7.65 0.95
C THR A 323 28.29 6.45 1.84
N GLY A 324 29.46 5.81 1.72
CA GLY A 324 29.87 4.69 2.56
C GLY A 324 29.85 5.03 4.06
N VAL A 325 30.38 6.20 4.44
CA VAL A 325 30.33 6.70 5.82
C VAL A 325 28.89 6.98 6.26
N ALA A 326 28.10 7.71 5.46
CA ALA A 326 26.71 8.03 5.80
C ALA A 326 25.85 6.77 5.97
N GLN A 327 25.97 5.81 5.06
CA GLN A 327 25.29 4.53 5.12
C GLN A 327 25.72 3.71 6.34
N SER A 328 27.02 3.67 6.65
CA SER A 328 27.54 2.99 7.84
C SER A 328 26.98 3.56 9.13
N LEU A 329 26.97 4.90 9.26
CA LEU A 329 26.40 5.58 10.43
C LEU A 329 24.91 5.30 10.59
N LEU A 330 24.13 5.43 9.51
CA LEU A 330 22.70 5.15 9.52
C LEU A 330 22.42 3.69 9.89
N ALA A 331 23.21 2.76 9.38
CA ALA A 331 23.04 1.35 9.65
C ALA A 331 23.36 1.00 11.10
N VAL A 332 24.49 1.49 11.64
CA VAL A 332 24.89 1.25 13.03
C VAL A 332 23.87 1.86 14.01
N VAL A 333 23.49 3.12 13.81
CA VAL A 333 22.50 3.77 14.67
C VAL A 333 21.14 3.08 14.54
N GLY A 334 20.71 2.74 13.33
CA GLY A 334 19.48 2.00 13.07
C GLY A 334 19.43 0.65 13.79
N LEU A 335 20.52 -0.12 13.73
CA LEU A 335 20.65 -1.40 14.45
C LEU A 335 20.58 -1.19 15.96
N ILE A 336 21.34 -0.24 16.52
CA ILE A 336 21.31 0.07 17.96
C ILE A 336 19.89 0.40 18.42
N LEU A 337 19.15 1.24 17.68
CA LEU A 337 17.78 1.59 18.03
C LEU A 337 16.83 0.39 17.99
N ILE A 338 16.96 -0.49 16.99
CA ILE A 338 16.17 -1.72 16.90
C ILE A 338 16.50 -2.67 18.06
N PHE A 339 17.77 -2.84 18.41
CA PHE A 339 18.18 -3.68 19.54
C PHE A 339 17.62 -3.16 20.86
N ARG A 340 17.69 -1.84 21.10
CA ARG A 340 17.08 -1.21 22.29
C ARG A 340 15.57 -1.43 22.33
N HIS A 341 14.88 -1.30 21.19
CA HIS A 341 13.45 -1.56 21.10
C HIS A 341 13.11 -3.03 21.43
N LYS A 342 13.84 -3.99 20.86
CA LYS A 342 13.65 -5.42 21.16
C LYS A 342 13.88 -5.75 22.62
N MET A 343 14.94 -5.21 23.23
CA MET A 343 15.22 -5.42 24.65
C MET A 343 14.08 -4.90 25.54
N ARG A 344 13.59 -3.68 25.26
CA ARG A 344 12.46 -3.11 26.00
C ARG A 344 11.21 -3.97 25.90
N ASN A 345 10.90 -4.47 24.70
CA ASN A 345 9.73 -5.33 24.50
C ASN A 345 9.88 -6.70 25.20
N ARG A 346 11.09 -7.27 25.25
CA ARG A 346 11.35 -8.52 25.99
C ARG A 346 11.13 -8.32 27.49
N VAL A 347 11.69 -7.26 28.08
CA VAL A 347 11.52 -6.93 29.50
C VAL A 347 10.04 -6.73 29.84
N ALA A 348 9.29 -6.01 29.00
CA ALA A 348 7.86 -5.82 29.19
C ALA A 348 7.08 -7.16 29.17
N ARG A 349 7.38 -8.06 28.22
CA ARG A 349 6.75 -9.39 28.16
C ARG A 349 7.05 -10.23 29.39
N TYR A 350 8.28 -10.21 29.90
CA TYR A 350 8.63 -10.93 31.13
C TYR A 350 7.93 -10.35 32.37
N ALA A 351 7.82 -9.02 32.47
CA ALA A 351 7.10 -8.37 33.56
C ALA A 351 5.61 -8.74 33.55
N THR A 352 4.95 -8.73 32.38
CA THR A 352 3.54 -9.15 32.26
C THR A 352 3.35 -10.64 32.55
N ALA A 353 4.29 -11.50 32.12
CA ALA A 353 4.26 -12.93 32.41
C ALA A 353 4.44 -13.22 33.92
N ALA A 354 5.30 -12.45 34.61
CA ALA A 354 5.48 -12.58 36.05
C ALA A 354 4.20 -12.19 36.82
N VAL A 355 3.59 -11.04 36.51
CA VAL A 355 2.33 -10.59 37.15
C VAL A 355 1.19 -11.61 36.94
N THR A 356 1.06 -12.13 35.72
CA THR A 356 0.01 -13.12 35.41
C THR A 356 0.27 -14.50 36.04
N ALA A 357 1.52 -14.82 36.41
CA ALA A 357 1.82 -16.02 37.18
C ALA A 357 1.43 -15.84 38.65
N THR A 358 1.75 -14.68 39.26
CA THR A 358 1.40 -14.36 40.65
C THR A 358 -0.13 -14.33 40.86
N ASP A 359 -0.88 -13.75 39.91
CA ASP A 359 -2.35 -13.68 39.98
C ASP A 359 -3.03 -15.06 39.89
N LYS A 360 -2.33 -16.07 39.37
CA LYS A 360 -2.84 -17.44 39.26
C LYS A 360 -2.52 -18.32 40.48
N GLY A 361 -1.91 -17.76 41.54
CA GLY A 361 -1.59 -18.48 42.76
C GLY A 361 -0.56 -19.60 42.57
N LEU A 362 0.31 -19.46 41.55
CA LEU A 362 1.45 -20.34 41.31
C LEU A 362 2.68 -19.94 42.12
#